data_AF-A0A3D0FR71-F1
#
_entry.id   AF-A0A3D0FR71-F1
#
_cell.length_a   1.000
_cell.length_b   1.000
_cell.length_c   1.000
_cell.angle_alpha   90.00
_cell.angle_beta   90.00
_cell.angle_gamma   90.00
#
_symmetry.space_group_name_H-M   'P 1'
#
loop_
_entity.id
_entity.type
_entity.pdbx_description
1 polymer ?
#
loop_
_entity_poly.entity_id
_entity_poly.type
_entity_poly.pdbx_seq_one_letter_code
_entity_poly.pdbx_strand_id
1 'polypeptide(L)' 'MPRLFTYTDFAKGSDKVKAYADKHTPVIICENEAERDKLFSVKVKLGISTKHPNTAEHHFEFIQLWNLETLIGEIKLQRS' A
#
# COMPACT_ATOMS: atom_id res chain seq x y z
N MET A 1 17.81 8.06 3.33
CA MET A 1 16.35 7.81 3.40
C MET A 1 15.95 6.96 2.21
N PRO A 2 15.10 5.92 2.37
CA PRO A 2 14.58 5.19 1.22
C PRO A 2 13.82 6.15 0.30
N ARG A 3 13.88 5.90 -1.00
CA ARG A 3 13.15 6.69 -1.98
C ARG A 3 11.66 6.44 -1.79
N LEU A 4 10.93 7.44 -1.28
CA LEU A 4 9.49 7.38 -1.13
C LEU A 4 8.84 7.68 -2.48
N PHE A 5 8.04 6.74 -2.98
CA PHE A 5 7.22 6.94 -4.17
C PHE A 5 5.76 7.02 -3.75
N THR A 6 5.05 7.98 -4.34
CA THR A 6 3.62 8.17 -4.17
C THR A 6 2.89 7.85 -5.46
N TYR A 7 1.62 7.46 -5.38
CA TYR A 7 0.81 7.20 -6.57
C TYR A 7 0.79 8.41 -7.53
N THR A 8 0.82 9.63 -6.99
CA THR A 8 0.82 10.88 -7.77
C THR A 8 2.05 11.04 -8.66
N ASP A 9 3.18 10.42 -8.32
CA ASP A 9 4.39 10.44 -9.15
C ASP A 9 4.18 9.77 -10.52
N PHE A 10 3.18 8.89 -10.62
CA PHE A 10 2.85 8.14 -11.83
C PHE A 10 1.65 8.71 -12.60
N ALA A 11 1.01 9.76 -12.10
CA ALA A 11 -0.23 10.31 -12.66
C ALA A 11 -0.06 10.83 -14.11
N LYS A 12 1.15 11.28 -14.48
CA LYS A 12 1.48 11.75 -15.85
C LYS A 12 2.01 10.66 -16.77
N GLY A 13 2.10 9.41 -16.29
CA GLY A 13 2.57 8.27 -17.09
C GLY A 13 1.56 7.80 -18.13
N SER A 14 2.00 6.84 -18.96
CA SER A 14 1.11 6.11 -19.87
C SER A 14 0.11 5.25 -19.09
N ASP A 15 -0.94 4.76 -19.75
CA ASP A 15 -1.95 3.89 -19.10
C ASP A 15 -1.33 2.63 -18.50
N LYS A 16 -0.29 2.09 -19.14
CA LYS A 16 0.49 0.97 -18.60
C LYS A 16 1.18 1.34 -17.29
N VAL A 17 1.76 2.54 -17.21
CA VAL A 17 2.43 3.04 -16.00
C VAL A 17 1.41 3.26 -14.88
N LYS A 18 0.27 3.87 -15.20
CA LYS A 18 -0.82 4.09 -14.22
C LYS A 18 -1.38 2.77 -13.68
N ALA A 19 -1.67 1.81 -14.56
CA ALA A 19 -2.16 0.49 -14.16
C ALA A 19 -1.12 -0.30 -13.34
N TYR A 20 0.17 -0.12 -13.65
CA TYR A 20 1.26 -0.66 -12.83
C TYR A 20 1.30 -0.01 -11.44
N ALA A 21 1.21 1.31 -11.35
CA ALA A 21 1.20 2.01 -10.08
C ALA A 21 -0.01 1.65 -9.22
N ASP A 22 -1.22 1.61 -9.79
CA ASP A 22 -2.45 1.32 -9.05
C ASP A 22 -2.44 -0.08 -8.39
N LYS A 23 -1.91 -1.10 -9.09
CA LYS A 23 -1.88 -2.47 -8.55
C LYS A 23 -0.79 -2.71 -7.50
N HIS A 24 0.29 -1.92 -7.48
CA HIS A 24 1.43 -2.14 -6.57
C HIS A 24 1.58 -1.10 -5.47
N THR A 25 1.07 0.12 -5.64
CA THR A 25 1.19 1.17 -4.63
C THR A 25 0.17 0.92 -3.51
N PRO A 26 0.62 0.71 -2.25
CA PRO A 26 -0.31 0.63 -1.12
C PRO A 26 -0.99 1.98 -0.91
N VAL A 27 -2.30 1.96 -0.70
CA VAL A 27 -3.10 3.13 -0.34
C VAL A 27 -3.50 3.02 1.12
N ILE A 28 -3.07 4.00 1.91
CA ILE A 28 -3.45 4.13 3.32
C ILE A 28 -4.75 4.93 3.38
N ILE A 29 -5.75 4.37 4.04
CA ILE A 29 -7.08 4.95 4.23
C ILE A 29 -7.29 5.11 5.73
N CYS A 30 -7.27 6.35 6.19
CA CYS A 30 -7.46 6.76 7.57
C CYS A 30 -7.82 8.26 7.61
N GLU A 31 -8.28 8.77 8.75
CA GLU A 31 -8.46 10.21 8.94
C GLU A 31 -7.11 10.96 8.92
N ASN A 32 -7.16 12.27 8.67
CA ASN A 32 -5.97 13.12 8.67
C ASN A 32 -5.46 13.45 10.09
N GLU A 33 -6.32 13.30 11.09
CA GLU A 33 -6.03 13.61 12.49
C GLU A 33 -6.47 12.46 13.39
N ALA A 34 -5.74 12.25 14.49
CA ALA A 34 -6.07 11.27 15.50
C ALA A 34 -6.02 11.90 16.89
N GLU A 35 -6.93 11.47 17.76
CA GLU A 35 -6.93 11.89 19.15
C GLU A 35 -5.87 11.14 19.94
N ARG A 36 -5.14 11.87 20.81
CA ARG A 36 -4.14 11.27 21.69
C ARG A 36 -4.79 10.21 22.58
N ASP A 37 -4.08 9.09 22.76
CA ASP A 37 -4.46 7.94 23.60
C ASP A 37 -5.78 7.26 23.23
N LYS A 38 -6.30 7.52 22.02
CA LYS A 38 -7.45 6.79 21.47
C LYS A 38 -7.02 5.89 20.32
N LEU A 39 -7.69 4.74 20.23
CA LEU A 39 -7.51 3.84 19.09
C LEU A 39 -7.98 4.52 17.81
N PHE A 40 -7.18 4.35 16.76
CA PHE A 40 -7.41 4.94 15.45
C PHE A 40 -7.28 3.86 14.38
N SER A 41 -8.25 3.78 13.48
CA SER A 41 -8.29 2.74 12.45
C SER A 41 -7.49 3.15 11.23
N VAL A 42 -6.56 2.29 10.82
CA VAL A 42 -5.81 2.44 9.57
C VAL A 42 -6.10 1.23 8.68
N LYS A 43 -6.57 1.48 7.45
CA LYS A 43 -6.75 0.44 6.44
C LYS A 43 -5.73 0.61 5.32
N VAL A 44 -5.08 -0.48 4.94
CA VAL A 44 -4.21 -0.53 3.75
C VAL A 44 -4.93 -1.29 2.65
N LYS A 45 -4.98 -0.72 1.44
CA LYS A 45 -5.57 -1.35 0.25
C LYS A 45 -4.58 -1.32 -0.91
N LEU A 46 -4.56 -2.39 -1.70
CA LEU A 46 -3.76 -2.53 -2.94
C LEU A 46 -4.72 -2.74 -4.11
N GLY A 47 -4.33 -2.29 -5.31
CA GLY A 47 -5.08 -2.55 -6.54
C GLY A 47 -6.51 -2.05 -6.49
N ILE A 48 -6.70 -0.74 -6.26
CA ILE A 48 -8.02 -0.14 -6.13
C ILE A 48 -8.84 -0.34 -7.40
N SER A 49 -8.24 -0.08 -8.56
CA SER A 49 -8.91 -0.19 -9.87
C SER A 49 -8.47 -1.44 -10.63
N THR A 50 -7.20 -1.81 -10.52
CA THR A 50 -6.54 -2.92 -11.19
C THR A 50 -6.02 -3.90 -10.15
N LYS A 51 -6.54 -5.13 -10.14
CA LYS A 51 -6.09 -6.15 -9.18
C LYS A 51 -4.68 -6.64 -9.52
N HIS A 52 -3.86 -6.80 -8.49
CA HIS A 52 -2.62 -7.56 -8.59
C HIS A 52 -2.92 -9.07 -8.56
N PRO A 53 -2.18 -9.91 -9.31
CA PRO A 53 -2.27 -11.36 -9.18
C PRO A 53 -1.97 -11.86 -7.76
N ASN A 54 -2.55 -12.99 -7.38
CA ASN A 54 -2.21 -13.70 -6.14
C ASN A 54 -1.97 -15.18 -6.46
N THR A 55 -1.04 -15.45 -7.36
CA THR A 55 -0.68 -16.80 -7.78
C THR A 55 0.64 -17.22 -7.16
N ALA A 56 0.97 -18.52 -7.19
CA ALA A 56 2.23 -19.03 -6.66
C ALA A 56 3.49 -18.34 -7.23
N GLU A 57 3.44 -17.94 -8.50
CA GLU A 57 4.56 -17.31 -9.22
C GLU A 57 4.53 -15.77 -9.15
N HIS A 58 3.41 -15.16 -8.76
CA HIS A 58 3.25 -13.71 -8.76
C HIS A 58 2.23 -13.26 -7.72
N HIS A 59 2.74 -12.87 -6.55
CA HIS A 59 1.98 -12.41 -5.40
C HIS A 59 2.79 -11.39 -4.59
N PHE A 60 2.11 -10.74 -3.66
CA PHE A 60 2.76 -9.97 -2.60
C PHE A 60 3.09 -10.89 -1.43
N GLU A 61 4.34 -10.92 -0.97
CA GLU A 61 4.73 -11.77 0.16
C GLU A 61 4.22 -11.20 1.50
N PHE A 62 4.32 -9.88 1.68
CA PHE A 62 3.90 -9.22 2.91
C PHE A 62 3.51 -7.76 2.68
N ILE A 63 2.82 -7.19 3.68
CA ILE A 63 2.59 -5.75 3.81
C ILE A 63 3.10 -5.34 5.20
N GLN A 64 3.88 -4.28 5.25
CA GLN A 64 4.29 -3.63 6.50
C GLN A 64 3.72 -2.23 6.60
N LEU A 65 3.27 -1.85 7.78
CA LEU A 65 2.90 -0.48 8.10
C LEU A 65 3.96 0.11 9.04
N TRP A 66 4.52 1.23 8.63
CA TRP A 66 5.54 1.95 9.39
C TRP A 66 5.03 3.33 9.78
N ASN A 67 5.33 3.76 10.99
CA ASN A 67 5.22 5.15 11.42
C ASN A 67 6.64 5.70 11.59
N LEU A 68 7.10 6.45 10.57
CA LEU A 68 8.50 6.85 10.43
C LEU A 68 9.42 5.64 10.56
N GLU A 69 10.20 5.56 11.63
CA GLU A 69 11.17 4.48 11.88
C GLU A 69 10.60 3.33 12.72
N THR A 70 9.34 3.42 13.16
CA THR A 70 8.68 2.41 13.99
C THR A 70 7.83 1.49 13.12
N LEU A 71 8.13 0.19 13.13
CA LEU A 71 7.25 -0.82 12.55
C LEU A 71 6.00 -0.95 13.42
N ILE A 72 4.83 -0.63 12.86
CA ILE A 72 3.53 -0.77 13.52
C ILE A 72 3.02 -2.21 13.40
N GLY A 73 3.26 -2.85 12.26
CA GLY A 73 2.89 -4.25 12.07
C GLY A 73 3.27 -4.77 10.69
N GLU A 74 3.36 -6.09 10.60
CA GLU A 74 3.57 -6.85 9.36
C GLU A 74 2.46 -7.88 9.23
N ILE A 75 1.95 -8.06 8.02
CA ILE A 75 1.14 -9.21 7.66
C ILE A 75 1.76 -9.93 6.47
N LYS A 76 1.98 -11.23 6.63
CA LYS A 76 2.31 -12.12 5.51
C LYS A 76 1.02 -12.51 4.81
N LEU A 77 0.98 -12.36 3.50
CA LEU A 77 -0.22 -12.65 2.73
C LEU A 77 -0.23 -14.11 2.32
N GLN A 78 -1.39 -14.75 2.51
CA GLN A 78 -1.56 -16.13 2.07
C GLN A 78 -1.77 -16.17 0.55
N ARG A 79 -1.04 -17.08 -0.07
CA ARG A 79 -1.17 -17.41 -1.49
C ARG A 79 -2.45 -18.23 -1.67
N SER A 80 -3.20 -17.93 -2.72
CA SER A 80 -4.36 -18.73 -3.15
C SER A 80 -3.95 -19.87 -4.07
#